data_AF-A0A7S2TAQ5-F1
#
_entry.id   AF-A0A7S2TAQ5-F1
#
_cell.length_a   1.000
_cell.length_b   1.000
_cell.length_c   1.000
_cell.angle_alpha   90.00
_cell.angle_beta   90.00
_cell.angle_gamma   90.00
#
_symmetry.space_group_name_H-M   'P 1'
#
loop_
_entity.id
_entity.type
_entity.pdbx_description
1 polymer ?
#
loop_
_entity_poly.entity_id
_entity_poly.type
_entity_poly.pdbx_seq_one_letter_code
_entity_poly.pdbx_strand_id
1 'polypeptide(L)'
;MPEVVEISIPVTPSMDRIQGSLASAMESCLKELGHHKFLGLEFDLTVSNNLFRDFGRSVQRQLDKRWHLVSRKTKQITRDLSTLRRLAFCVLRYDGPTFLQYLEMLRATEGVNSIWLFLDEAHLIFDEAKRRVYRVVAPDVKVGATSAAPHKVVPVLEQPGKWAHLKQVLEEVQRDRRQMLGEDGAGCSQSLSQSQGGEDPLPILVLTQEKLVGAQLEAMLRVGGLAIMKEAFNQYLEWREVSA
;
A
#
# COMPACT_ATOMS: atom_id res chain seq x y z
N MET A 1 -3.27 33.74 4.40
CA MET A 1 -2.60 32.41 4.40
C MET A 1 -3.65 31.38 4.06
N PRO A 2 -3.32 30.31 3.31
CA PRO A 2 -4.30 29.25 3.03
C PRO A 2 -4.70 28.56 4.34
N GLU A 3 -5.98 28.24 4.48
CA GLU A 3 -6.46 27.36 5.55
C GLU A 3 -6.02 25.93 5.25
N VAL A 4 -5.44 25.27 6.24
CA VAL A 4 -4.94 23.89 6.11
C VAL A 4 -5.73 23.01 7.06
N VAL A 5 -6.40 22.02 6.49
CA VAL A 5 -7.15 21.00 7.24
C VAL A 5 -6.37 19.69 7.17
N GLU A 6 -5.92 19.21 8.33
CA GLU A 6 -5.22 17.93 8.45
C GLU A 6 -6.20 16.81 8.79
N ILE A 7 -6.20 15.75 7.98
CA ILE A 7 -7.09 14.60 8.16
C ILE A 7 -6.24 13.37 8.47
N SER A 8 -6.40 12.84 9.68
CA SER A 8 -5.77 11.59 10.08
C SER A 8 -6.62 10.41 9.62
N ILE A 9 -6.03 9.53 8.80
CA ILE A 9 -6.71 8.35 8.26
C ILE A 9 -6.14 7.11 8.95
N PRO A 10 -6.95 6.34 9.69
CA PRO A 10 -6.48 5.14 10.35
C PRO A 10 -6.08 4.07 9.32
N VAL A 11 -5.00 3.36 9.61
CA VAL A 11 -4.59 2.17 8.84
C VAL A 11 -5.49 0.99 9.20
N THR A 12 -5.71 0.08 8.26
CA THR A 12 -6.48 -1.14 8.53
C THR A 12 -5.67 -2.07 9.44
N PRO A 13 -6.31 -2.93 10.26
CA PRO A 13 -5.61 -3.87 11.12
C PRO A 13 -4.64 -4.79 10.37
N SER A 14 -5.00 -5.22 9.16
CA SER A 14 -4.14 -6.04 8.30
C SER A 14 -2.89 -5.28 7.86
N MET A 15 -3.04 -4.00 7.48
CA MET A 15 -1.92 -3.15 7.07
C MET A 15 -0.99 -2.84 8.24
N ASP A 16 -1.54 -2.58 9.43
CA ASP A 16 -0.77 -2.35 10.65
C ASP A 16 0.08 -3.58 11.01
N ARG A 17 -0.49 -4.78 10.94
CA ARG A 17 0.25 -6.03 11.13
C ARG A 17 1.37 -6.20 10.12
N ILE A 18 1.12 -5.91 8.83
CA ILE A 18 2.16 -5.96 7.80
C ILE A 18 3.28 -4.96 8.10
N GLN A 19 2.95 -3.73 8.50
CA GLN A 19 3.94 -2.72 8.89
C GLN A 19 4.78 -3.17 10.10
N GLY A 20 4.13 -3.74 11.13
CA GLY A 20 4.81 -4.29 12.29
C GLY A 20 5.77 -5.42 11.92
N SER A 21 5.33 -6.38 11.09
CA SER A 21 6.18 -7.47 10.59
C SER A 21 7.32 -6.96 9.71
N LEU A 22 7.10 -5.96 8.85
CA LEU A 22 8.16 -5.33 8.05
C LEU A 22 9.20 -4.64 8.94
N ALA A 23 8.76 -3.92 9.98
CA ALA A 23 9.67 -3.27 10.93
C ALA A 23 10.50 -4.30 11.71
N SER A 24 9.90 -5.40 12.16
CA SER A 24 10.62 -6.50 12.84
C SER A 24 11.62 -7.19 11.88
N ALA A 25 11.22 -7.45 10.63
CA ALA A 25 12.12 -8.02 9.62
C ALA A 25 13.33 -7.11 9.35
N MET A 26 13.10 -5.78 9.27
CA MET A 26 14.17 -4.79 9.17
C MET A 26 15.08 -4.83 10.39
N GLU A 27 14.53 -4.90 11.60
CA GLU A 27 15.31 -5.00 12.84
C GLU A 27 16.20 -6.26 12.86
N SER A 28 15.67 -7.41 12.43
CA SER A 28 16.44 -8.66 12.30
C SER A 28 17.59 -8.52 11.30
N CYS A 29 17.34 -7.94 10.12
CA CYS A 29 18.39 -7.63 9.14
C CYS A 29 19.46 -6.67 9.72
N LEU A 30 19.05 -5.70 10.54
CA LEU A 30 19.95 -4.74 11.16
C LEU A 30 20.81 -5.34 12.27
N LYS A 31 20.25 -6.23 13.09
CA LYS A 31 21.02 -6.98 14.09
C LYS A 31 22.12 -7.80 13.41
N GLU A 32 21.79 -8.48 12.32
CA GLU A 32 22.75 -9.24 11.53
C GLU A 32 23.85 -8.36 10.92
N LEU A 33 23.47 -7.15 10.51
CA LEU A 33 24.40 -6.16 9.95
C LEU A 33 25.29 -5.50 11.02
N GLY A 34 24.75 -5.24 12.22
CA GLY A 34 25.45 -4.58 13.34
C GLY A 34 26.63 -5.38 13.88
N HIS A 35 26.69 -6.68 13.62
CA HIS A 35 27.85 -7.51 13.92
C HIS A 35 29.04 -7.30 12.95
N HIS A 36 28.88 -6.51 11.88
CA HIS A 36 29.92 -6.34 10.88
C HIS A 36 30.97 -5.31 11.29
N LYS A 37 32.23 -5.74 11.35
CA LYS A 37 33.42 -4.95 11.76
C LYS A 37 33.67 -3.59 11.09
N PHE A 38 32.95 -3.27 9.99
CA PHE A 38 33.09 -2.00 9.28
C PHE A 38 31.98 -1.00 9.61
N LEU A 39 30.94 -1.42 10.32
CA LEU A 39 29.89 -0.56 10.83
C LEU A 39 30.24 -0.34 12.30
N GLY A 40 30.72 0.87 12.61
CA GLY A 40 31.17 1.20 13.97
C GLY A 40 30.03 1.16 14.98
N LEU A 41 30.38 1.04 16.27
CA LEU A 41 29.46 1.06 17.42
C LEU A 41 28.64 2.36 17.54
N GLU A 42 29.02 3.42 16.83
CA GLU A 42 28.30 4.71 16.78
C GLU A 42 27.16 4.75 15.76
N PHE A 43 26.96 3.70 14.97
CA PHE A 43 25.82 3.66 14.06
C PHE A 43 24.56 3.33 14.86
N ASP A 44 23.77 4.37 15.15
CA ASP A 44 22.52 4.27 15.89
C ASP A 44 21.49 3.45 15.10
N LEU A 45 21.42 2.15 15.42
CA LEU A 45 20.56 1.14 14.79
C LEU A 45 19.11 1.18 15.34
N THR A 46 18.68 2.27 15.97
CA THR A 46 17.35 2.37 16.58
C THR A 46 16.23 2.42 15.53
N VAL A 47 15.21 1.57 15.73
CA VAL A 47 14.04 1.36 14.83
C VAL A 47 13.33 2.67 14.46
N SER A 48 13.29 3.63 15.38
CA SER A 48 12.76 4.98 15.15
C SER A 48 13.52 5.72 14.05
N ASN A 49 14.85 5.70 14.02
CA ASN A 49 15.63 6.31 12.93
C ASN A 49 15.54 5.51 11.60
N ASN A 50 15.28 4.20 11.69
CA ASN A 50 15.32 3.25 10.58
C ASN A 50 14.12 3.37 9.61
N LEU A 51 12.94 3.76 10.10
CA LEU A 51 11.75 3.98 9.27
C LEU A 51 11.78 5.35 8.58
N PHE A 52 12.36 6.39 9.20
CA PHE A 52 12.30 7.75 8.66
C PHE A 52 13.46 8.09 7.71
N ARG A 53 14.70 7.68 8.00
CA ARG A 53 15.86 7.96 7.13
C ARG A 53 16.07 6.85 6.10
N ASP A 54 16.48 7.19 4.88
CA ASP A 54 16.77 6.25 3.78
C ASP A 54 17.96 5.34 4.16
N PHE A 55 17.71 4.37 5.04
CA PHE A 55 18.72 3.73 5.86
C PHE A 55 19.58 2.77 5.04
N GLY A 56 18.98 2.06 4.08
CA GLY A 56 19.73 1.29 3.09
C GLY A 56 20.80 2.14 2.40
N ARG A 57 20.46 3.39 2.01
CA ARG A 57 21.41 4.33 1.42
C ARG A 57 22.44 4.85 2.43
N SER A 58 22.10 4.94 3.72
CA SER A 58 23.02 5.34 4.78
C SER A 58 24.05 4.23 5.05
N VAL A 59 23.60 2.98 5.19
CA VAL A 59 24.44 1.79 5.34
C VAL A 59 25.34 1.63 4.13
N GLN A 60 24.77 1.72 2.93
CA GLN A 60 25.52 1.60 1.69
C GLN A 60 26.67 2.61 1.64
N ARG A 61 26.41 3.89 1.94
CA ARG A 61 27.45 4.94 1.97
C ARG A 61 28.59 4.64 2.95
N GLN A 62 28.30 4.02 4.10
CA GLN A 62 29.35 3.64 5.04
C GLN A 62 30.18 2.46 4.51
N LEU A 63 29.50 1.47 3.93
CA LEU A 63 30.13 0.29 3.35
C LEU A 63 30.88 0.59 2.03
N ASP A 64 30.51 1.63 1.29
CA ASP A 64 31.08 1.99 -0.01
C ASP A 64 32.59 2.21 0.06
N LYS A 65 33.08 2.83 1.15
CA LYS A 65 34.51 3.07 1.38
C LYS A 65 35.36 1.79 1.36
N ARG A 66 34.75 0.64 1.65
CA ARG A 66 35.40 -0.68 1.71
C ARG A 66 34.56 -1.75 1.01
N TRP A 67 33.81 -1.39 -0.03
CA TRP A 67 32.83 -2.28 -0.67
C TRP A 67 33.41 -3.62 -1.15
N HIS A 68 34.67 -3.61 -1.58
CA HIS A 68 35.40 -4.80 -2.02
C HIS A 68 35.68 -5.80 -0.89
N LEU A 69 35.74 -5.35 0.37
CA LEU A 69 35.95 -6.19 1.56
C LEU A 69 34.64 -6.69 2.20
N VAL A 70 33.50 -6.22 1.71
CA VAL A 70 32.18 -6.57 2.26
C VAL A 70 31.73 -7.91 1.68
N SER A 71 31.30 -8.82 2.56
CA SER A 71 30.81 -10.14 2.16
C SER A 71 29.58 -10.03 1.26
N ARG A 72 29.36 -11.03 0.38
CA ARG A 72 28.14 -11.10 -0.45
C ARG A 72 26.87 -11.05 0.39
N LYS A 73 26.88 -11.72 1.55
CA LYS A 73 25.78 -11.74 2.52
C LYS A 73 25.44 -10.33 3.00
N THR A 74 26.42 -9.57 3.47
CA THR A 74 26.23 -8.20 3.94
C THR A 74 25.74 -7.25 2.84
N LYS A 75 26.23 -7.41 1.60
CA LYS A 75 25.73 -6.65 0.44
C LYS A 75 24.26 -6.94 0.17
N GLN A 76 23.84 -8.19 0.34
CA GLN A 76 22.46 -8.60 0.16
C GLN A 76 21.56 -8.02 1.26
N ILE A 77 21.97 -8.05 2.53
CA ILE A 77 21.23 -7.43 3.63
C ILE A 77 20.95 -5.94 3.36
N THR A 78 21.92 -5.19 2.82
CA THR A 78 21.71 -3.78 2.45
C THR A 78 20.65 -3.59 1.35
N ARG A 79 20.58 -4.52 0.39
CA ARG A 79 19.53 -4.54 -0.64
C ARG A 79 18.18 -4.88 -0.01
N ASP A 80 18.15 -5.91 0.82
CA ASP A 80 16.96 -6.35 1.55
C ASP A 80 16.36 -5.22 2.40
N LEU A 81 17.20 -4.44 3.11
CA LEU A 81 16.76 -3.25 3.87
C LEU A 81 16.10 -2.19 2.97
N SER A 82 16.59 -2.02 1.75
CA SER A 82 16.01 -1.08 0.77
C SER A 82 14.67 -1.62 0.24
N THR A 83 14.59 -2.93 0.01
CA THR A 83 13.37 -3.63 -0.42
C THR A 83 12.29 -3.59 0.66
N LEU A 84 12.62 -3.93 1.91
CA LEU A 84 11.69 -3.89 3.05
C LEU A 84 11.12 -2.48 3.28
N ARG A 85 11.99 -1.45 3.20
CA ARG A 85 11.55 -0.04 3.27
C ARG A 85 10.59 0.29 2.13
N ARG A 86 10.89 -0.14 0.89
CA ARG A 86 10.00 0.07 -0.25
C ARG A 86 8.65 -0.62 -0.03
N LEU A 87 8.63 -1.84 0.49
CA LEU A 87 7.41 -2.58 0.80
C LEU A 87 6.55 -1.84 1.84
N ALA A 88 7.17 -1.23 2.85
CA ALA A 88 6.46 -0.41 3.84
C ALA A 88 5.75 0.80 3.21
N PHE A 89 6.30 1.39 2.14
CA PHE A 89 5.59 2.42 1.39
C PHE A 89 4.53 1.83 0.46
N CYS A 90 4.82 0.71 -0.22
CA CYS A 90 3.91 0.07 -1.16
C CYS A 90 2.60 -0.37 -0.49
N VAL A 91 2.65 -0.91 0.74
CA VAL A 91 1.44 -1.38 1.43
C VAL A 91 0.44 -0.24 1.72
N LEU A 92 0.93 1.00 1.90
CA LEU A 92 0.12 2.20 2.16
C LEU A 92 -0.38 2.89 0.89
N ARG A 93 0.18 2.55 -0.27
CA ARG A 93 -0.03 3.26 -1.54
C ARG A 93 -0.82 2.43 -2.55
N TYR A 94 -0.55 1.13 -2.61
CA TYR A 94 -1.19 0.21 -3.55
C TYR A 94 -2.36 -0.53 -2.90
N ASP A 95 -3.29 -0.95 -3.75
CA ASP A 95 -4.40 -1.84 -3.39
C ASP A 95 -3.91 -3.26 -3.05
N GLY A 96 -4.78 -4.03 -2.39
CA GLY A 96 -4.48 -5.38 -1.92
C GLY A 96 -3.96 -6.31 -3.03
N PRO A 97 -4.70 -6.51 -4.15
CA PRO A 97 -4.28 -7.38 -5.24
C PRO A 97 -2.93 -6.98 -5.84
N THR A 98 -2.75 -5.70 -6.16
CA THR A 98 -1.48 -5.19 -6.75
C THR A 98 -0.31 -5.38 -5.79
N PHE A 99 -0.50 -5.12 -4.49
CA PHE A 99 0.54 -5.35 -3.49
C PHE A 99 0.90 -6.84 -3.34
N LEU A 100 -0.09 -7.73 -3.33
CA LEU A 100 0.14 -9.17 -3.24
C LEU A 100 0.89 -9.70 -4.47
N GLN A 101 0.50 -9.26 -5.68
CA GLN A 101 1.21 -9.59 -6.92
C GLN A 101 2.69 -9.17 -6.84
N TYR A 102 2.95 -7.95 -6.36
CA TYR A 102 4.32 -7.44 -6.21
C TYR A 102 5.13 -8.29 -5.23
N LEU A 103 4.54 -8.70 -4.10
CA LEU A 103 5.19 -9.59 -3.13
C LEU A 103 5.52 -10.96 -3.73
N GLU A 104 4.58 -11.56 -4.48
CA GLU A 104 4.80 -12.87 -5.11
C GLU A 104 5.88 -12.81 -6.21
N MET A 105 5.88 -11.74 -7.02
CA MET A 105 6.95 -11.49 -8.01
C MET A 105 8.31 -11.30 -7.33
N LEU A 106 8.36 -10.55 -6.23
CA LEU A 106 9.58 -10.33 -5.47
C LEU A 106 10.13 -11.65 -4.90
N ARG A 107 9.26 -12.52 -4.38
CA ARG A 107 9.66 -13.86 -3.93
C ARG A 107 10.17 -14.73 -5.08
N ALA A 108 9.56 -14.67 -6.26
CA ALA A 108 9.99 -15.44 -7.42
C ALA A 108 11.37 -14.99 -7.93
N THR A 109 11.64 -13.69 -7.91
CA THR A 109 12.88 -13.09 -8.44
C THR A 109 14.03 -13.11 -7.45
N GLU A 110 13.75 -12.94 -6.15
CA GLU A 110 14.76 -12.79 -5.11
C GLU A 110 14.81 -13.92 -4.08
N GLY A 111 13.91 -14.92 -4.17
CA GLY A 111 13.71 -15.97 -3.16
C GLY A 111 14.95 -16.77 -2.76
N VAL A 112 15.94 -16.89 -3.63
CA VAL A 112 17.19 -17.63 -3.36
C VAL A 112 18.26 -16.76 -2.70
N ASN A 113 18.19 -15.44 -2.91
CA ASN A 113 19.25 -14.53 -2.48
C ASN A 113 18.84 -13.74 -1.23
N SER A 114 17.61 -13.26 -1.16
CA SER A 114 17.17 -12.32 -0.12
C SER A 114 16.91 -13.04 1.20
N ILE A 115 17.62 -12.61 2.25
CA ILE A 115 17.65 -13.27 3.55
C ILE A 115 16.33 -13.04 4.30
N TRP A 116 15.75 -11.84 4.14
CA TRP A 116 14.50 -11.48 4.82
C TRP A 116 13.33 -12.40 4.46
N LEU A 117 13.33 -13.04 3.28
CA LEU A 117 12.28 -13.97 2.84
C LEU A 117 12.26 -15.29 3.64
N PHE A 118 13.33 -15.59 4.37
CA PHE A 118 13.44 -16.77 5.23
C PHE A 118 13.13 -16.48 6.71
N LEU A 119 12.78 -15.23 7.03
CA LEU A 119 12.39 -14.83 8.37
C LEU A 119 10.92 -15.19 8.62
N ASP A 120 10.56 -15.48 9.88
CA ASP A 120 9.18 -15.76 10.28
C ASP A 120 8.26 -14.57 9.97
N GLU A 121 8.79 -13.35 10.07
CA GLU A 121 8.09 -12.12 9.71
C GLU A 121 7.67 -12.09 8.24
N ALA A 122 8.44 -12.69 7.32
CA ALA A 122 8.04 -12.76 5.93
C ALA A 122 6.77 -13.60 5.77
N HIS A 123 6.68 -14.74 6.46
CA HIS A 123 5.48 -15.57 6.43
C HIS A 123 4.24 -14.78 6.89
N LEU A 124 4.37 -14.00 7.97
CA LEU A 124 3.29 -13.12 8.44
C LEU A 124 2.91 -12.05 7.41
N ILE A 125 3.88 -11.42 6.74
CA ILE A 125 3.63 -10.44 5.67
C ILE A 125 2.84 -11.07 4.53
N PHE A 126 3.27 -12.24 4.03
CA PHE A 126 2.58 -12.93 2.94
C PHE A 126 1.17 -13.36 3.32
N ASP A 127 0.98 -13.86 4.54
CA ASP A 127 -0.33 -14.32 5.00
C ASP A 127 -1.31 -13.16 5.21
N GLU A 128 -0.89 -12.06 5.83
CA GLU A 128 -1.73 -10.87 5.96
C GLU A 128 -2.01 -10.25 4.57
N ALA A 129 -1.03 -10.22 3.66
CA ALA A 129 -1.26 -9.75 2.29
C ALA A 129 -2.32 -10.60 1.56
N LYS A 130 -2.31 -11.92 1.73
CA LYS A 130 -3.36 -12.80 1.17
C LYS A 130 -4.71 -12.52 1.83
N ARG A 131 -4.77 -12.38 3.16
CA ARG A 131 -6.03 -12.11 3.88
C ARG A 131 -6.72 -10.82 3.45
N ARG A 132 -5.95 -9.81 3.04
CA ARG A 132 -6.47 -8.55 2.45
C ARG A 132 -7.17 -8.77 1.11
N VAL A 133 -6.79 -9.81 0.36
CA VAL A 133 -7.29 -10.08 -0.99
C VAL A 133 -8.36 -11.16 -0.99
N TYR A 134 -8.06 -12.32 -0.42
CA TYR A 134 -8.95 -13.48 -0.43
C TYR A 134 -8.83 -14.33 0.85
N ARG A 135 -9.90 -15.08 1.16
CA ARG A 135 -9.92 -16.09 2.20
C ARG A 135 -10.18 -17.45 1.59
N VAL A 136 -9.43 -18.45 2.03
CA VAL A 136 -9.71 -19.84 1.70
C VAL A 136 -10.66 -20.39 2.77
N VAL A 137 -11.87 -20.74 2.36
CA VAL A 137 -12.90 -21.27 3.25
C VAL A 137 -12.99 -22.78 3.02
N ALA A 138 -12.88 -23.54 4.10
CA ALA A 138 -13.13 -24.98 4.06
C ALA A 138 -14.60 -25.20 3.67
N PRO A 139 -14.91 -26.16 2.80
CA PRO A 139 -16.29 -26.51 2.49
C PRO A 139 -17.00 -26.91 3.78
N ASP A 140 -18.24 -26.46 3.96
CA ASP A 140 -19.08 -26.83 5.10
C ASP A 140 -19.21 -28.36 5.13
N VAL A 141 -18.51 -29.01 6.07
CA VAL A 141 -18.58 -30.46 6.23
C VAL A 141 -19.95 -30.75 6.85
N LYS A 142 -20.96 -30.98 6.01
CA LYS A 142 -22.13 -31.74 6.44
C LYS A 142 -21.63 -33.13 6.83
N VAL A 143 -21.74 -33.43 8.13
CA VAL A 143 -21.39 -34.73 8.74
C VAL A 143 -22.04 -35.84 7.92
N GLY A 144 -21.28 -36.52 7.07
CA GLY A 144 -21.78 -37.65 6.26
C GLY A 144 -21.23 -37.84 4.84
N ALA A 145 -20.44 -36.93 4.28
CA ALA A 145 -19.88 -37.12 2.93
C ALA A 145 -18.35 -37.29 2.93
N THR A 146 -17.88 -38.50 2.65
CA THR A 146 -16.49 -38.81 2.33
C THR A 146 -16.17 -38.36 0.91
N SER A 147 -15.76 -37.10 0.76
CA SER A 147 -15.10 -36.57 -0.45
C SER A 147 -14.48 -35.24 -0.10
N ALA A 148 -13.16 -35.11 -0.27
CA ALA A 148 -12.41 -33.89 -0.04
C ALA A 148 -12.83 -32.83 -1.07
N ALA A 149 -13.88 -32.07 -0.77
CA ALA A 149 -14.33 -30.98 -1.62
C ALA A 149 -13.24 -29.89 -1.71
N PRO A 150 -13.03 -29.30 -2.91
CA PRO A 150 -11.99 -28.30 -3.13
C PRO A 150 -12.25 -27.07 -2.25
N HIS A 151 -11.19 -26.50 -1.69
CA HIS A 151 -11.30 -25.31 -0.84
C HIS A 151 -11.85 -24.13 -1.65
N LYS A 152 -12.84 -23.41 -1.12
CA LYS A 152 -13.48 -22.29 -1.81
C LYS A 152 -12.72 -21.00 -1.52
N VAL A 153 -12.20 -20.34 -2.56
CA VAL A 153 -11.58 -19.01 -2.44
C VAL A 153 -12.67 -17.93 -2.49
N VAL A 154 -12.76 -17.12 -1.44
CA VAL A 154 -13.72 -16.02 -1.32
C VAL A 154 -12.98 -14.69 -1.38
N PRO A 155 -13.35 -13.76 -2.28
CA PRO A 155 -12.73 -12.43 -2.36
C PRO A 155 -13.11 -11.58 -1.14
N VAL A 156 -12.11 -11.05 -0.42
CA VAL A 156 -12.27 -10.11 0.69
C VAL A 156 -12.16 -8.67 0.19
N LEU A 157 -11.15 -8.41 -0.66
CA LEU A 157 -10.93 -7.14 -1.36
C LEU A 157 -10.97 -5.92 -0.43
N GLU A 158 -10.08 -5.90 0.56
CA GLU A 158 -9.91 -4.77 1.48
C GLU A 158 -9.63 -3.48 0.70
N GLN A 159 -10.52 -2.49 0.86
CA GLN A 159 -10.38 -1.19 0.21
C GLN A 159 -9.45 -0.26 1.01
N PRO A 160 -8.59 0.53 0.35
CA PRO A 160 -7.81 1.56 1.01
C PRO A 160 -8.70 2.61 1.69
N GLY A 161 -8.49 2.88 2.98
CA GLY A 161 -9.27 3.86 3.74
C GLY A 161 -9.24 5.27 3.13
N LYS A 162 -8.15 5.63 2.44
CA LYS A 162 -7.99 6.91 1.74
C LYS A 162 -9.08 7.18 0.69
N TRP A 163 -9.62 6.14 0.05
CA TRP A 163 -10.64 6.30 -0.98
C TRP A 163 -11.97 6.77 -0.39
N ALA A 164 -12.39 6.16 0.72
CA ALA A 164 -13.60 6.55 1.42
C ALA A 164 -13.52 7.99 1.95
N HIS A 165 -12.38 8.35 2.54
CA HIS A 165 -12.16 9.70 3.07
C HIS A 165 -12.09 10.75 1.95
N LEU A 166 -11.40 10.46 0.84
CA LEU A 166 -11.38 11.36 -0.31
C LEU A 166 -12.79 11.63 -0.84
N LYS A 167 -13.62 10.59 -0.95
CA LYS A 167 -15.01 10.73 -1.39
C LYS A 167 -15.81 11.60 -0.41
N GLN A 168 -15.67 11.37 0.90
CA GLN A 168 -16.32 12.19 1.93
C GLN A 168 -15.92 13.67 1.82
N VAL A 169 -14.63 13.96 1.69
CA VAL A 169 -14.14 15.34 1.57
C VAL A 169 -14.65 16.00 0.29
N LEU A 170 -14.68 15.28 -0.83
CA LEU A 170 -15.23 15.82 -2.08
C LEU A 170 -16.72 16.12 -1.96
N GLU A 171 -17.49 15.25 -1.31
CA GLU A 171 -18.93 15.45 -1.07
C GLU A 171 -19.20 16.61 -0.09
N GLU A 172 -18.34 16.78 0.92
CA GLU A 172 -18.36 17.91 1.86
C GLU A 172 -18.11 19.23 1.13
N VAL A 173 -17.00 19.33 0.40
CA VAL A 173 -16.66 20.53 -0.38
C VAL A 173 -17.77 20.88 -1.39
N GLN A 174 -18.37 19.87 -2.05
CA GLN A 174 -19.49 20.10 -2.96
C GLN A 174 -20.76 20.58 -2.24
N ARG A 175 -21.01 20.12 -1.02
CA ARG A 175 -22.16 20.54 -0.20
C ARG A 175 -21.99 21.99 0.26
N ASP A 176 -20.81 22.33 0.78
CA ASP A 176 -20.53 23.68 1.29
C ASP A 176 -20.62 24.71 0.17
N ARG A 177 -20.12 24.37 -1.03
CA ARG A 177 -20.27 25.21 -2.22
C ARG A 177 -21.72 25.42 -2.63
N ARG A 178 -22.57 24.39 -2.57
CA ARG A 178 -24.01 24.54 -2.85
C ARG A 178 -24.71 25.44 -1.84
N GLN A 179 -24.29 25.41 -0.57
CA GLN A 179 -24.82 26.29 0.47
C GLN A 179 -24.41 27.75 0.21
N MET A 180 -23.13 28.01 -0.06
CA MET A 180 -22.64 29.36 -0.38
C MET A 180 -23.34 29.96 -1.61
N LEU A 181 -23.52 29.18 -2.68
CA LEU A 181 -24.23 29.63 -3.89
C LEU A 181 -25.74 29.79 -3.66
N GLY A 182 -26.33 29.11 -2.68
CA GLY A 182 -27.73 29.18 -2.32
C GLY A 182 -28.09 30.40 -1.45
N GLU A 183 -27.15 30.91 -0.66
CA GLU A 183 -27.34 32.09 0.19
C GLU A 183 -27.25 33.41 -0.60
N ASP A 184 -26.39 33.48 -1.63
CA ASP A 184 -26.31 34.63 -2.54
C ASP A 184 -27.49 34.74 -3.53
N GLY A 185 -28.30 33.68 -3.68
CA GLY A 185 -29.41 33.59 -4.63
C GLY A 185 -30.77 34.10 -4.13
N ALA A 186 -30.92 34.39 -2.84
CA ALA A 186 -32.17 34.93 -2.28
C ALA A 186 -32.33 36.45 -2.50
N GLY A 187 -31.37 37.09 -3.18
CA GLY A 187 -31.28 38.53 -3.34
C GLY A 187 -31.40 39.07 -4.75
N CYS A 188 -31.79 38.33 -5.79
CA CYS A 188 -32.20 38.95 -7.07
C CYS A 188 -32.88 37.96 -8.01
N SER A 189 -34.22 37.97 -8.04
CA SER A 189 -34.96 37.37 -9.14
C SER A 189 -35.11 38.39 -10.26
N GLN A 190 -34.47 38.15 -11.42
CA GLN A 190 -35.04 38.21 -12.78
C GLN A 190 -33.94 38.34 -13.85
N SER A 191 -33.74 37.29 -14.65
CA SER A 191 -34.01 37.26 -16.10
C SER A 191 -33.09 36.32 -16.91
N LEU A 192 -33.76 35.49 -17.71
CA LEU A 192 -33.43 35.05 -19.09
C LEU A 192 -32.27 34.05 -19.37
N SER A 193 -32.74 32.83 -19.69
CA SER A 193 -32.39 31.97 -20.84
C SER A 193 -30.95 31.50 -21.09
N GLN A 194 -30.81 30.17 -20.98
CA GLN A 194 -30.10 29.26 -21.90
C GLN A 194 -28.75 29.71 -22.46
N SER A 195 -27.69 29.26 -21.79
CA SER A 195 -26.44 28.85 -22.43
C SER A 195 -26.02 27.49 -21.86
N GLN A 196 -25.86 26.53 -22.77
CA GLN A 196 -25.24 25.23 -22.51
C GLN A 196 -23.78 25.43 -22.12
N GLY A 197 -23.30 24.63 -21.16
CA GLY A 197 -21.93 24.67 -20.67
C GLY A 197 -21.79 25.37 -19.32
N GLY A 198 -22.52 24.90 -18.30
CA GLY A 198 -22.23 25.29 -16.93
C GLY A 198 -20.90 24.68 -16.50
N GLU A 199 -19.80 25.41 -16.65
CA GLU A 199 -18.57 25.09 -15.93
C GLU A 199 -18.89 25.23 -14.44
N ASP A 200 -18.78 24.13 -13.70
CA ASP A 200 -18.91 24.11 -12.25
C ASP A 200 -18.02 25.22 -11.66
N PRO A 201 -18.52 26.05 -10.72
CA PRO A 201 -17.98 27.39 -10.53
C PRO A 201 -16.54 27.46 -10.01
N LEU A 202 -15.91 26.36 -9.56
CA LEU A 202 -14.47 26.26 -9.33
C LEU A 202 -14.03 24.78 -9.45
N PRO A 203 -13.08 24.40 -10.31
CA PRO A 203 -12.60 23.01 -10.37
C PRO A 203 -11.90 22.61 -9.06
N ILE A 204 -12.17 21.39 -8.56
CA ILE A 204 -11.42 20.80 -7.44
C ILE A 204 -10.22 20.06 -8.02
N LEU A 205 -9.01 20.49 -7.67
CA LEU A 205 -7.78 19.84 -8.11
C LEU A 205 -7.28 18.85 -7.05
N VAL A 206 -7.35 17.56 -7.36
CA VAL A 206 -6.75 16.49 -6.54
C VAL A 206 -5.36 16.17 -7.10
N LEU A 207 -4.32 16.32 -6.27
CA LEU A 207 -2.94 16.07 -6.66
C LEU A 207 -2.47 14.70 -6.17
N THR A 208 -1.85 13.93 -7.07
CA THR A 208 -1.23 12.64 -6.75
C THR A 208 0.22 12.61 -7.23
N GLN A 209 1.09 11.95 -6.49
CA GLN A 209 2.51 11.81 -6.87
C GLN A 209 2.73 10.87 -8.07
N GLU A 210 1.91 9.82 -8.20
CA GLU A 210 2.05 8.81 -9.26
C GLU A 210 0.86 8.81 -10.20
N LYS A 211 1.13 8.75 -11.51
CA LYS A 211 0.10 8.72 -12.56
C LYS A 211 -0.85 7.53 -12.41
N LEU A 212 -0.33 6.36 -12.01
CA LEU A 212 -1.13 5.15 -11.80
C LEU A 212 -2.13 5.33 -10.66
N VAL A 213 -1.70 5.95 -9.56
CA VAL A 213 -2.58 6.27 -8.42
C VAL A 213 -3.65 7.27 -8.84
N GLY A 214 -3.29 8.29 -9.64
CA GLY A 214 -4.26 9.23 -10.21
C GLY A 214 -5.33 8.55 -11.06
N ALA A 215 -4.94 7.68 -11.99
CA ALA A 215 -5.87 6.91 -12.82
C ALA A 215 -6.77 5.99 -11.99
N GLN A 216 -6.22 5.36 -10.95
CA GLN A 216 -6.98 4.51 -10.03
C GLN A 216 -8.00 5.33 -9.24
N LEU A 217 -7.64 6.52 -8.75
CA LEU A 217 -8.57 7.42 -8.05
C LEU A 217 -9.66 7.95 -8.97
N GLU A 218 -9.33 8.31 -10.21
CA GLU A 218 -10.31 8.74 -11.22
C GLU A 218 -11.32 7.63 -11.51
N ALA A 219 -10.83 6.40 -11.73
CA ALA A 219 -11.70 5.25 -11.90
C ALA A 219 -12.56 5.01 -10.64
N MET A 220 -11.98 5.18 -9.44
CA MET A 220 -12.67 4.96 -8.17
C MET A 220 -13.85 5.90 -8.00
N LEU A 221 -13.69 7.17 -8.39
CA LEU A 221 -14.74 8.17 -8.37
C LEU A 221 -15.82 7.90 -9.43
N ARG A 222 -15.47 7.30 -10.58
CA ARG A 222 -16.43 6.99 -11.66
C ARG A 222 -17.24 5.72 -11.45
N VAL A 223 -16.57 4.60 -11.14
CA VAL A 223 -17.16 3.24 -11.15
C VAL A 223 -17.35 2.70 -9.73
N GLY A 224 -16.61 3.24 -8.75
CA GLY A 224 -16.62 2.81 -7.36
C GLY A 224 -15.48 1.86 -7.01
N GLY A 225 -15.03 1.92 -5.75
CA GLY A 225 -13.86 1.17 -5.26
C GLY A 225 -14.01 -0.35 -5.37
N LEU A 226 -15.20 -0.90 -5.10
CA LEU A 226 -15.43 -2.35 -5.19
C LEU A 226 -15.29 -2.90 -6.61
N ALA A 227 -15.71 -2.14 -7.63
CA ALA A 227 -15.63 -2.58 -9.02
C ALA A 227 -14.16 -2.69 -9.46
N ILE A 228 -13.34 -1.70 -9.12
CA ILE A 228 -11.90 -1.69 -9.42
C ILE A 228 -11.17 -2.80 -8.68
N MET A 229 -11.52 -3.04 -7.42
CA MET A 229 -10.90 -4.12 -6.65
C MET A 229 -11.23 -5.50 -7.22
N LYS A 230 -12.45 -5.70 -7.74
CA LYS A 230 -12.82 -6.95 -8.43
C LYS A 230 -12.03 -7.13 -9.72
N GLU A 231 -11.91 -6.06 -10.50
CA GLU A 231 -11.15 -6.06 -11.74
C GLU A 231 -9.65 -6.35 -11.47
N ALA A 232 -9.04 -5.66 -10.51
CA ALA A 232 -7.67 -5.92 -10.09
C ALA A 232 -7.47 -7.35 -9.57
N PHE A 233 -8.47 -7.91 -8.89
CA PHE A 233 -8.42 -9.30 -8.44
C PHE A 233 -8.51 -10.31 -9.60
N ASN A 234 -9.35 -10.06 -10.61
CA ASN A 234 -9.41 -10.90 -11.81
C ASN A 234 -8.09 -10.87 -12.57
N GLN A 235 -7.52 -9.68 -12.79
CA GLN A 235 -6.20 -9.54 -13.41
C GLN A 235 -5.11 -10.27 -12.61
N TYR A 236 -5.19 -10.24 -11.28
CA TYR A 236 -4.29 -11.01 -10.43
C TYR A 236 -4.47 -12.52 -10.60
N LEU A 237 -5.71 -13.02 -10.73
CA LEU A 237 -5.97 -14.44 -10.98
C LEU A 237 -5.44 -14.88 -12.34
N GLU A 238 -5.71 -14.12 -13.40
CA GLU A 238 -5.18 -14.36 -14.75
C GLU A 238 -3.65 -14.39 -14.74
N TRP A 239 -3.03 -13.39 -14.11
CA TRP A 239 -1.58 -13.35 -13.94
C TRP A 239 -1.05 -14.59 -13.21
N ARG A 240 -1.74 -15.05 -12.16
CA ARG A 240 -1.33 -16.22 -11.39
C ARG A 240 -1.46 -17.51 -12.22
N GLU A 241 -2.50 -17.63 -13.05
CA GLU A 241 -2.65 -18.78 -13.95
C GLU A 241 -1.53 -18.86 -14.98
N VAL A 242 -1.07 -17.72 -15.50
CA VAL A 242 0.06 -17.65 -16.43
C VAL A 242 1.40 -17.89 -15.74
N SER A 243 1.50 -17.54 -14.46
CA SER A 243 2.76 -17.61 -13.69
C SER A 243 2.94 -18.90 -12.87
N ALA A 244 1.92 -19.76 -12.82
CA ALA A 244 1.92 -21.04 -12.12
C ALA A 244 2.52 -22.17 -12.98
#